data_AF-A0A315WN20-F1
#
_entry.id   AF-A0A315WN20-F1
#
_cell.length_a   1.000
_cell.length_b   1.000
_cell.length_c   1.000
_cell.angle_alpha   90.00
_cell.angle_beta   90.00
_cell.angle_gamma   90.00
#
_symmetry.space_group_name_H-M   'P 1'
#
loop_
_entity.id
_entity.type
_entity.pdbx_description
1 polymer ?
#
loop_
_entity_poly.entity_id
_entity_poly.type
_entity_poly.pdbx_seq_one_letter_code
_entity_poly.pdbx_strand_id
1 'polypeptide(L)'
;MTDESGQFVWRGFYKAWGRVEAKTPTQLEQNLRLQGQYYDAETYLHYNTFRYYDPGVGRFTTQDPIGLAGGVNLYRYGRNPTGTIDPWGWCSTKLGNNMGARRFDGMANHHLIPEEIMKSPAYKNMFKRLRNIGWDGDGASNGKFLPGSRNLSKAMGAPGHWSNHPQYTEAVKNKLSWINSNQGRLSDTQLILGIRALQGWANAGLENGKFITDKITGKLM
;
A
#
# COMPACT_ATOMS: atom_id res chain seq x y z
N MET A 1 0.05 -24.74 17.86
CA MET A 1 1.45 -25.17 17.61
C MET A 1 1.57 -26.61 18.04
N THR A 2 2.24 -27.43 17.23
CA THR A 2 2.46 -28.84 17.49
C THR A 2 3.95 -29.15 17.49
N ASP A 3 4.36 -30.21 18.18
CA ASP A 3 5.70 -30.78 18.04
C ASP A 3 5.83 -31.64 16.77
N GLU A 4 6.99 -32.27 16.58
CA GLU A 4 7.30 -33.17 15.47
C GLU A 4 6.43 -34.44 15.45
N SER A 5 5.86 -34.83 16.59
CA SER A 5 4.94 -35.96 16.72
C SER A 5 3.47 -35.57 16.52
N GLY A 6 3.20 -34.28 16.25
CA GLY A 6 1.85 -33.75 16.05
C GLY A 6 1.07 -33.45 17.33
N GLN A 7 1.70 -33.55 18.51
CA GLN A 7 1.02 -33.23 19.77
C GLN A 7 0.95 -31.71 19.99
N PHE A 8 -0.15 -31.24 20.57
CA PHE A 8 -0.34 -29.82 20.85
C PHE A 8 0.60 -29.35 21.97
N VAL A 9 1.58 -28.53 21.61
CA VAL A 9 2.49 -27.89 22.59
C VAL A 9 2.02 -26.51 23.04
N TRP A 10 1.19 -25.85 22.22
CA TRP A 10 0.57 -24.55 22.55
C TRP A 10 -0.72 -24.33 21.75
N ARG A 11 -1.76 -23.82 22.41
CA ARG A 11 -3.01 -23.35 21.80
C ARG A 11 -3.47 -22.07 22.49
N GLY A 12 -3.94 -21.10 21.71
CA GLY A 12 -4.54 -19.87 22.21
C GLY A 12 -5.89 -19.60 21.54
N PHE A 13 -6.80 -19.02 22.30
CA PHE A 13 -8.09 -18.51 21.85
C PHE A 13 -8.02 -16.99 21.84
N TYR A 14 -8.42 -16.39 20.74
CA TYR A 14 -8.28 -14.96 20.50
C TYR A 14 -9.65 -14.29 20.34
N LYS A 15 -9.81 -13.10 20.91
CA LYS A 15 -10.88 -12.18 20.51
C LYS A 15 -10.65 -11.68 19.09
N ALA A 16 -11.70 -11.12 18.50
CA ALA A 16 -11.68 -10.58 17.15
C ALA A 16 -10.46 -9.67 16.87
N TRP A 17 -10.05 -8.86 17.83
CA TRP A 17 -8.94 -7.89 17.70
C TRP A 17 -7.60 -8.40 18.24
N GLY A 18 -7.42 -9.71 18.39
CA GLY A 18 -6.13 -10.32 18.68
C GLY A 18 -5.78 -10.45 20.17
N ARG A 19 -6.67 -10.04 21.09
CA ARG A 19 -6.47 -10.29 22.53
C ARG A 19 -6.58 -11.78 22.82
N VAL A 20 -5.58 -12.36 23.49
CA VAL A 20 -5.64 -13.74 23.98
C VAL A 20 -6.63 -13.81 25.15
N GLU A 21 -7.66 -14.64 25.01
CA GLU A 21 -8.67 -14.89 26.05
C GLU A 21 -8.29 -16.07 26.94
N ALA A 22 -7.79 -17.13 26.33
CA ALA A 22 -7.34 -18.33 27.02
C ALA A 22 -6.18 -18.95 26.23
N LYS A 23 -5.25 -19.57 26.95
CA LYS A 23 -4.17 -20.36 26.35
C LYS A 23 -3.94 -21.63 27.17
N THR A 24 -3.41 -22.66 26.52
CA THR A 24 -2.98 -23.88 27.21
C THR A 24 -1.88 -23.55 28.21
N PRO A 25 -1.92 -24.05 29.46
CA PRO A 25 -0.80 -23.96 30.37
C PRO A 25 0.34 -24.82 29.84
N THR A 26 1.41 -24.19 29.39
CA THR A 26 2.62 -24.82 28.84
C THR A 26 3.82 -23.96 29.22
N GLN A 27 5.01 -24.57 29.30
CA GLN A 27 6.26 -23.83 29.55
C GLN A 27 6.71 -23.03 28.31
N LEU A 28 6.17 -23.35 27.13
CA LEU A 28 6.54 -22.74 25.88
C LEU A 28 5.55 -21.61 25.50
N GLU A 29 5.99 -20.36 25.55
CA GLU A 29 5.19 -19.23 25.11
C GLU A 29 5.31 -19.02 23.60
N GLN A 30 4.16 -18.92 22.92
CA GLN A 30 4.10 -18.43 21.54
C GLN A 30 3.84 -16.93 21.56
N ASN A 31 4.78 -16.11 21.09
CA ASN A 31 4.67 -14.64 21.09
C ASN A 31 4.09 -14.05 19.80
N LEU A 32 3.98 -14.82 18.71
CA LEU A 32 3.30 -14.35 17.51
C LEU A 32 1.79 -14.17 17.79
N ARG A 33 1.22 -13.11 17.23
CA ARG A 33 -0.20 -12.73 17.41
C ARG A 33 -0.90 -12.69 16.06
N LEU A 34 -1.65 -11.62 15.76
CA LEU A 34 -2.16 -11.41 14.40
C LEU A 34 -0.99 -11.23 13.42
N GLN A 35 -1.27 -11.26 12.11
CA GLN A 35 -0.24 -11.20 11.09
C GLN A 35 0.62 -9.92 11.25
N GLY A 36 1.93 -10.09 11.37
CA GLY A 36 2.89 -9.00 11.59
C GLY A 36 3.04 -8.54 13.04
N GLN A 37 2.38 -9.19 14.01
CA GLN A 37 2.42 -8.80 15.42
C GLN A 37 3.27 -9.74 16.27
N TYR A 38 4.11 -9.14 17.11
CA TYR A 38 4.86 -9.81 18.17
C TYR A 38 4.39 -9.30 19.54
N TYR A 39 4.09 -10.22 20.45
CA TYR A 39 3.69 -9.88 21.81
C TYR A 39 4.88 -9.45 22.65
N ASP A 40 4.79 -8.23 23.18
CA ASP A 40 5.72 -7.71 24.16
C ASP A 40 5.15 -7.96 25.57
N ALA A 41 5.87 -8.76 26.35
CA ALA A 41 5.46 -9.15 27.69
C ALA A 41 5.64 -8.05 28.74
N GLU A 42 6.52 -7.06 28.49
CA GLU A 42 6.76 -5.96 29.42
C GLU A 42 5.61 -4.96 29.39
N THR A 43 5.10 -4.68 28.20
CA THR A 43 4.03 -3.70 27.98
C THR A 43 2.65 -4.31 27.81
N TYR A 44 2.57 -5.63 27.61
CA TYR A 44 1.36 -6.37 27.22
C TYR A 44 0.77 -5.93 25.86
N LEU A 45 1.51 -5.13 25.10
CA LEU A 45 1.13 -4.64 23.78
C LEU A 45 1.68 -5.57 22.69
N HIS A 46 1.18 -5.39 21.47
CA HIS A 46 1.68 -6.10 20.31
C HIS A 46 2.54 -5.15 19.49
N TYR A 47 3.84 -5.43 19.38
CA TYR A 47 4.73 -4.72 18.49
C TYR A 47 4.45 -5.10 17.04
N ASN A 48 4.31 -4.08 16.20
CA ASN A 48 3.93 -4.19 14.80
C ASN A 48 4.81 -3.23 13.98
N THR A 49 6.09 -3.60 13.86
CA THR A 49 7.20 -2.90 13.18
C THR A 49 7.38 -1.42 13.55
N PHE A 50 6.49 -0.53 13.13
CA PHE A 50 6.61 0.91 13.45
C PHE A 50 5.73 1.37 14.61
N ARG A 51 4.82 0.53 15.10
CA ARG A 51 3.86 0.91 16.15
C ARG A 51 3.56 -0.21 17.13
N TYR A 52 3.18 0.17 18.35
CA TYR A 52 2.58 -0.73 19.32
C TYR A 52 1.05 -0.72 19.18
N TYR A 53 0.47 -1.91 19.17
CA TYR A 53 -0.96 -2.16 19.06
C TYR A 53 -1.50 -2.68 20.39
N ASP A 54 -2.59 -2.07 20.87
CA ASP A 54 -3.35 -2.51 22.03
C ASP A 54 -4.46 -3.46 21.56
N PRO A 55 -4.37 -4.77 21.86
CA PRO A 55 -5.38 -5.76 21.48
C PRO A 55 -6.66 -5.67 22.34
N GLY A 56 -6.61 -5.05 23.51
CA GLY A 56 -7.75 -4.83 24.39
C GLY A 56 -8.72 -3.81 23.81
N VAL A 57 -8.20 -2.76 23.17
CA VAL A 57 -9.00 -1.69 22.56
C VAL A 57 -9.11 -1.84 21.03
N GLY A 58 -8.18 -2.56 20.40
CA GLY A 58 -8.18 -2.82 18.97
C GLY A 58 -7.59 -1.69 18.12
N ARG A 59 -6.55 -1.00 18.62
CA ARG A 59 -5.94 0.17 17.95
C ARG A 59 -4.47 0.34 18.29
N PHE A 60 -3.76 1.14 17.49
CA PHE A 60 -2.39 1.56 17.81
C PHE A 60 -2.37 2.55 18.97
N THR A 61 -1.29 2.54 19.75
CA THR A 61 -1.08 3.46 20.88
C THR A 61 -0.49 4.81 20.45
N THR A 62 0.09 4.87 19.25
CA THR A 62 0.66 6.08 18.65
C THR A 62 0.00 6.41 17.31
N GLN A 63 0.06 7.69 16.92
CA GLN A 63 -0.43 8.16 15.62
C GLN A 63 0.35 7.51 14.48
N ASP A 64 -0.31 7.34 13.33
CA ASP A 64 0.32 6.84 12.11
C ASP A 64 1.48 7.76 11.69
N PRO A 65 2.73 7.24 11.59
CA PRO A 65 3.90 8.04 11.21
C PRO A 65 3.77 8.70 9.83
N ILE A 66 2.95 8.16 8.93
CA ILE A 66 2.66 8.77 7.61
C ILE A 66 1.47 9.74 7.67
N GLY A 67 0.94 10.01 8.86
CA GLY A 67 -0.13 10.97 9.11
C GLY A 67 -1.41 10.63 8.34
N LEU A 68 -2.07 11.66 7.81
CA LEU A 68 -3.34 11.51 7.08
C LEU A 68 -3.24 10.68 5.79
N ALA A 69 -2.03 10.37 5.31
CA ALA A 69 -1.84 9.41 4.23
C ALA A 69 -2.25 7.98 4.65
N GLY A 70 -2.15 7.64 5.95
CA GLY A 70 -2.69 6.41 6.55
C GLY A 70 -4.21 6.40 6.74
N GLY A 71 -4.87 7.51 6.37
CA GLY A 71 -6.30 7.75 6.55
C GLY A 71 -6.60 8.67 7.73
N VAL A 72 -7.87 9.04 7.84
CA VAL A 72 -8.34 10.06 8.82
C VAL A 72 -8.31 9.58 10.27
N ASN A 73 -8.29 8.27 10.50
CA ASN A 73 -8.14 7.70 11.84
C ASN A 73 -6.69 7.24 12.02
N LEU A 74 -5.89 8.09 12.65
CA LEU A 74 -4.44 7.91 12.83
C LEU A 74 -4.07 6.74 13.77
N TYR A 75 -5.02 6.18 14.51
CA TYR A 75 -4.77 5.10 15.47
C TYR A 75 -5.29 3.74 14.96
N ARG A 76 -5.82 3.67 13.74
CA ARG A 76 -6.45 2.46 13.22
C ARG A 76 -5.43 1.40 12.83
N TYR A 77 -5.61 0.16 13.31
CA TYR A 77 -4.87 -1.03 12.85
C TYR A 77 -5.31 -1.48 11.46
N GLY A 78 -6.61 -1.66 11.27
CA GLY A 78 -7.21 -2.06 10.00
C GLY A 78 -8.69 -1.74 9.99
N ARG A 79 -9.34 -1.89 8.85
CA ARG A 79 -10.80 -1.68 8.75
C ARG A 79 -11.57 -2.85 9.38
N ASN A 80 -11.01 -4.06 9.34
CA ASN A 80 -11.43 -5.20 10.16
C ASN A 80 -10.19 -6.07 10.50
N PRO A 81 -10.22 -6.85 11.58
CA PRO A 81 -9.05 -7.63 12.01
C PRO A 81 -8.87 -8.95 11.24
N THR A 82 -9.85 -9.34 10.42
CA THR A 82 -9.87 -10.63 9.71
C THR A 82 -9.61 -10.54 8.21
N GLY A 83 -9.78 -9.36 7.61
CA GLY A 83 -9.69 -9.14 6.16
C GLY A 83 -8.81 -7.97 5.75
N THR A 84 -8.29 -7.19 6.71
CA THR A 84 -7.25 -6.18 6.47
C THR A 84 -6.16 -6.36 7.51
N ILE A 85 -4.93 -6.43 7.05
CA ILE A 85 -3.74 -6.49 7.89
C ILE A 85 -2.92 -5.24 7.63
N ASP A 86 -2.21 -4.75 8.64
CA ASP A 86 -1.22 -3.69 8.51
C ASP A 86 0.15 -4.26 8.92
N PRO A 87 0.87 -4.94 8.00
CA PRO A 87 2.10 -5.66 8.34
C PRO A 87 3.23 -4.73 8.80
N TRP A 88 3.22 -3.48 8.33
CA TRP A 88 4.25 -2.49 8.64
C TRP A 88 3.83 -1.55 9.77
N GLY A 89 2.53 -1.45 10.04
CA GLY A 89 2.01 -0.34 10.84
C GLY A 89 1.90 0.95 10.01
N TRP A 90 1.77 0.86 8.68
CA TRP A 90 1.54 1.96 7.75
C TRP A 90 0.33 1.63 6.86
N CYS A 91 -0.76 2.39 6.97
CA CYS A 91 -2.00 2.01 6.31
C CYS A 91 -2.46 3.01 5.22
N SER A 92 -1.70 3.24 4.15
CA SER A 92 -2.26 3.95 2.98
C SER A 92 -3.09 3.01 2.09
N THR A 93 -4.40 2.99 2.32
CA THR A 93 -5.39 2.34 1.43
C THR A 93 -6.12 3.35 0.55
N LYS A 94 -5.68 4.61 0.55
CA LYS A 94 -6.44 5.74 0.01
C LYS A 94 -6.70 5.59 -1.49
N LEU A 95 -5.67 5.26 -2.27
CA LEU A 95 -5.81 5.01 -3.71
C LEU A 95 -6.80 3.86 -3.98
N GLY A 96 -6.64 2.72 -3.31
CA GLY A 96 -7.51 1.56 -3.49
C GLY A 96 -8.97 1.85 -3.14
N ASN A 97 -9.24 2.59 -2.05
CA ASN A 97 -10.59 2.99 -1.69
C ASN A 97 -11.20 3.93 -2.74
N ASN A 98 -10.42 4.90 -3.23
CA ASN A 98 -10.86 5.86 -4.24
C ASN A 98 -11.14 5.19 -5.60
N MET A 99 -10.39 4.15 -5.95
CA MET A 99 -10.63 3.34 -7.16
C MET A 99 -11.76 2.30 -7.00
N GLY A 100 -12.27 2.07 -5.79
CA GLY A 100 -13.28 1.04 -5.54
C GLY A 100 -12.71 -0.39 -5.55
N ALA A 101 -11.53 -0.58 -4.96
CA ALA A 101 -10.86 -1.89 -4.88
C ALA A 101 -11.80 -2.97 -4.32
N ARG A 102 -11.88 -4.10 -5.03
CA ARG A 102 -12.66 -5.26 -4.60
C ARG A 102 -11.78 -6.18 -3.76
N ARG A 103 -12.40 -6.87 -2.82
CA ARG A 103 -11.68 -7.84 -1.99
C ARG A 103 -11.54 -9.15 -2.74
N PHE A 104 -10.37 -9.79 -2.61
CA PHE A 104 -10.10 -11.13 -3.11
C PHE A 104 -10.17 -11.30 -4.64
N ASP A 105 -10.08 -10.21 -5.41
CA ASP A 105 -10.00 -10.27 -6.88
C ASP A 105 -8.56 -10.50 -7.39
N GLY A 106 -7.58 -10.49 -6.49
CA GLY A 106 -6.16 -10.68 -6.80
C GLY A 106 -5.50 -9.46 -7.45
N MET A 107 -6.18 -8.32 -7.52
CA MET A 107 -5.65 -7.09 -8.11
C MET A 107 -4.90 -6.25 -7.07
N ALA A 108 -3.90 -5.52 -7.53
CA ALA A 108 -3.08 -4.60 -6.75
C ALA A 108 -3.27 -3.17 -7.25
N ASN A 109 -3.31 -2.21 -6.32
CA ASN A 109 -3.39 -0.79 -6.64
C ASN A 109 -2.05 -0.31 -7.17
N HIS A 110 -2.03 0.37 -8.32
CA HIS A 110 -0.82 0.94 -8.91
C HIS A 110 -1.03 2.43 -9.23
N HIS A 111 -0.15 3.30 -8.75
CA HIS A 111 -0.18 4.73 -9.09
C HIS A 111 0.39 4.97 -10.50
N LEU A 112 -0.38 5.63 -11.37
CA LEU A 112 0.07 6.03 -12.71
C LEU A 112 1.24 7.01 -12.64
N ILE A 113 1.15 8.01 -11.76
CA ILE A 113 2.29 8.83 -11.34
C ILE A 113 2.76 8.31 -9.98
N PRO A 114 3.94 7.64 -9.90
CA PRO A 114 4.41 7.01 -8.68
C PRO A 114 4.50 7.94 -7.47
N GLU A 115 4.18 7.39 -6.30
CA GLU A 115 4.24 8.11 -5.02
C GLU A 115 5.65 8.67 -4.72
N GLU A 116 6.70 7.93 -5.09
CA GLU A 116 8.09 8.37 -5.04
C GLU A 116 8.30 9.73 -5.74
N ILE A 117 7.76 9.89 -6.94
CA ILE A 117 7.89 11.13 -7.72
C ILE A 117 7.08 12.25 -7.07
N MET A 118 5.87 11.94 -6.59
CA MET A 118 5.00 12.91 -5.92
C MET A 118 5.60 13.46 -4.61
N LYS A 119 6.38 12.64 -3.91
CA LYS A 119 7.06 13.00 -2.65
C LYS A 119 8.45 13.62 -2.86
N SER A 120 9.00 13.54 -4.07
CA SER A 120 10.33 14.07 -4.36
C SER A 120 10.39 15.60 -4.23
N PRO A 121 11.43 16.16 -3.56
CA PRO A 121 11.62 17.60 -3.44
C PRO A 121 11.66 18.35 -4.78
N ALA A 122 12.16 17.70 -5.84
CA ALA A 122 12.28 18.28 -7.18
C ALA A 122 10.93 18.68 -7.81
N TYR A 123 9.84 18.04 -7.40
CA TYR A 123 8.49 18.26 -7.92
C TYR A 123 7.55 18.89 -6.88
N LYS A 124 8.06 19.21 -5.68
CA LYS A 124 7.27 19.68 -4.54
C LYS A 124 6.35 20.86 -4.88
N ASN A 125 6.87 21.86 -5.60
CA ASN A 125 6.13 23.07 -5.94
C ASN A 125 5.01 22.80 -6.94
N MET A 126 5.29 21.99 -7.98
CA MET A 126 4.30 21.60 -8.98
C MET A 126 3.17 20.80 -8.35
N PHE A 127 3.50 19.79 -7.54
CA PHE A 127 2.47 18.98 -6.87
C PHE A 127 1.71 19.75 -5.78
N LYS A 128 2.34 20.73 -5.13
CA LYS A 128 1.62 21.66 -4.24
C LYS A 128 0.60 22.47 -5.03
N ARG A 129 0.99 23.02 -6.18
CA ARG A 129 0.09 23.76 -7.06
C ARG A 129 -1.05 22.88 -7.59
N LEU A 130 -0.74 21.67 -8.05
CA LEU A 130 -1.74 20.69 -8.50
C LEU A 130 -2.78 20.37 -7.40
N ARG A 131 -2.34 20.16 -6.15
CA ARG A 131 -3.25 19.96 -5.02
C ARG A 131 -4.15 21.17 -4.77
N ASN A 132 -3.61 22.39 -4.86
CA ASN A 132 -4.39 23.61 -4.69
C ASN A 132 -5.49 23.78 -5.74
N ILE A 133 -5.33 23.20 -6.93
CA ILE A 133 -6.33 23.20 -8.01
C ILE A 133 -7.18 21.92 -8.04
N GLY A 134 -7.14 21.12 -6.97
CA GLY A 134 -8.03 19.96 -6.77
C GLY A 134 -7.51 18.62 -7.30
N TRP A 135 -6.24 18.51 -7.71
CA TRP A 135 -5.65 17.22 -8.07
C TRP A 135 -5.30 16.41 -6.81
N ASP A 136 -5.80 15.17 -6.73
CA ASP A 136 -5.46 14.21 -5.68
C ASP A 136 -4.53 13.12 -6.23
N GLY A 137 -3.34 13.00 -5.65
CA GLY A 137 -2.37 11.96 -6.02
C GLY A 137 -2.85 10.55 -5.70
N ASP A 138 -3.76 10.40 -4.74
CA ASP A 138 -4.45 9.15 -4.44
C ASP A 138 -5.85 9.09 -5.06
N GLY A 139 -6.21 10.05 -5.91
CA GLY A 139 -7.47 10.03 -6.64
C GLY A 139 -7.52 8.87 -7.63
N ALA A 140 -8.73 8.37 -7.94
CA ALA A 140 -8.92 7.28 -8.90
C ALA A 140 -8.30 7.57 -10.28
N SER A 141 -8.22 8.84 -10.67
CA SER A 141 -7.59 9.29 -11.92
C SER A 141 -6.08 9.04 -11.98
N ASN A 142 -5.42 8.84 -10.84
CA ASN A 142 -4.00 8.49 -10.75
C ASN A 142 -3.78 7.01 -10.46
N GLY A 143 -4.80 6.17 -10.58
CA GLY A 143 -4.72 4.76 -10.21
C GLY A 143 -5.08 3.81 -11.35
N LYS A 144 -4.49 2.61 -11.30
CA LYS A 144 -4.88 1.46 -12.13
C LYS A 144 -4.79 0.20 -11.28
N PHE A 145 -5.70 -0.74 -11.52
CA PHE A 145 -5.56 -2.10 -11.00
C PHE A 145 -4.64 -2.91 -11.91
N LEU A 146 -3.59 -3.50 -11.33
CA LEU A 146 -2.70 -4.44 -12.00
C LEU A 146 -2.75 -5.81 -11.31
N PRO A 147 -2.54 -6.93 -12.01
CA PRO A 147 -2.44 -8.24 -11.40
C PRO A 147 -1.45 -8.29 -10.22
N GLY A 148 -1.90 -8.73 -9.06
CA GLY A 148 -1.08 -8.85 -7.84
C GLY A 148 -0.26 -10.13 -7.75
N SER A 149 -0.37 -11.04 -8.73
CA SER A 149 0.40 -12.28 -8.78
C SER A 149 0.85 -12.66 -10.20
N ARG A 150 1.92 -13.44 -10.30
CA ARG A 150 2.44 -13.97 -11.57
C ARG A 150 1.40 -14.76 -12.35
N ASN A 151 0.62 -15.61 -11.67
CA ASN A 151 -0.39 -16.44 -12.32
C ASN A 151 -1.50 -15.57 -12.93
N LEU A 152 -1.96 -14.56 -12.19
CA LEU A 152 -2.99 -13.64 -12.68
C LEU A 152 -2.46 -12.74 -13.81
N SER A 153 -1.21 -12.28 -13.71
CA SER A 153 -0.56 -11.50 -14.77
C SER A 153 -0.51 -12.28 -16.08
N LYS A 154 -0.09 -13.55 -16.05
CA LYS A 154 -0.08 -14.43 -17.22
C LYS A 154 -1.49 -14.66 -17.78
N ALA A 155 -2.47 -14.89 -16.92
CA ALA A 155 -3.85 -15.14 -17.34
C ALA A 155 -4.48 -13.92 -18.01
N MET A 156 -4.16 -12.70 -17.55
CA MET A 156 -4.71 -11.46 -18.07
C MET A 156 -3.88 -10.85 -19.21
N GLY A 157 -2.68 -11.34 -19.47
CA GLY A 157 -1.75 -10.74 -20.43
C GLY A 157 -1.34 -9.31 -20.05
N ALA A 158 -1.31 -9.00 -18.75
CA ALA A 158 -1.08 -7.64 -18.23
C ALA A 158 0.11 -7.59 -17.27
N PRO A 159 0.84 -6.45 -17.18
CA PRO A 159 1.96 -6.28 -16.26
C PRO A 159 1.53 -6.48 -14.81
N GLY A 160 2.32 -7.25 -14.06
CA GLY A 160 2.08 -7.50 -12.65
C GLY A 160 2.66 -6.45 -11.69
N HIS A 161 2.04 -6.27 -10.53
CA HIS A 161 2.44 -5.28 -9.52
C HIS A 161 2.61 -5.92 -8.13
N TRP A 162 3.86 -6.22 -7.77
CA TRP A 162 4.25 -6.77 -6.47
C TRP A 162 5.66 -6.36 -6.01
N SER A 163 6.32 -5.44 -6.72
CA SER A 163 7.58 -4.83 -6.29
C SER A 163 7.76 -3.45 -6.93
N ASN A 164 8.83 -2.77 -6.53
CA ASN A 164 9.28 -1.56 -7.20
C ASN A 164 9.59 -1.82 -8.68
N HIS A 165 9.34 -0.80 -9.50
CA HIS A 165 9.49 -0.78 -10.96
C HIS A 165 10.26 0.49 -11.39
N PRO A 166 11.59 0.53 -11.20
CA PRO A 166 12.40 1.73 -11.45
C PRO A 166 12.39 2.19 -12.91
N GLN A 167 12.26 1.29 -13.89
CA GLN A 167 12.25 1.67 -15.31
C GLN A 167 10.94 2.37 -15.68
N TYR A 168 9.81 1.86 -15.19
CA TYR A 168 8.52 2.54 -15.28
C TYR A 168 8.57 3.92 -14.60
N THR A 169 9.11 3.98 -13.37
CA THR A 169 9.24 5.24 -12.64
C THR A 169 10.07 6.26 -13.41
N GLU A 170 11.19 5.84 -14.00
CA GLU A 170 12.04 6.72 -14.80
C GLU A 170 11.34 7.17 -16.10
N ALA A 171 10.57 6.30 -16.75
CA ALA A 171 9.80 6.66 -17.94
C ALA A 171 8.73 7.73 -17.64
N VAL A 172 8.03 7.62 -16.51
CA VAL A 172 7.07 8.63 -16.04
C VAL A 172 7.79 9.93 -15.69
N LYS A 173 8.90 9.84 -14.96
CA LYS A 173 9.73 10.98 -14.55
C LYS A 173 10.24 11.79 -15.74
N ASN A 174 10.66 11.12 -16.81
CA ASN A 174 11.15 11.75 -18.04
C ASN A 174 10.09 12.58 -18.76
N LYS A 175 8.81 12.17 -18.72
CA LYS A 175 7.72 13.00 -19.26
C LYS A 175 7.30 14.11 -18.30
N LEU A 176 7.30 13.81 -17.00
CA LEU A 176 6.92 14.78 -15.98
C LEU A 176 7.94 15.93 -15.87
N SER A 177 9.23 15.67 -16.11
CA SER A 177 10.30 16.68 -16.04
C SER A 177 10.02 17.88 -16.95
N TRP A 178 9.51 17.65 -18.17
CA TRP A 178 9.15 18.72 -19.09
C TRP A 178 8.02 19.60 -18.54
N ILE A 179 6.98 18.99 -17.96
CA ILE A 179 5.85 19.70 -17.34
C ILE A 179 6.37 20.53 -16.15
N ASN A 180 7.21 19.92 -15.31
CA ASN A 180 7.77 20.55 -14.12
C ASN A 180 8.66 21.75 -14.47
N SER A 181 9.53 21.62 -15.47
CA SER A 181 10.42 22.69 -15.94
C SER A 181 9.66 23.87 -16.54
N ASN A 182 8.47 23.64 -17.09
CA ASN A 182 7.63 24.69 -17.68
C ASN A 182 6.51 25.18 -16.76
N GLN A 183 6.37 24.62 -15.55
CA GLN A 183 5.21 24.86 -14.68
C GLN A 183 4.92 26.36 -14.47
N GLY A 184 5.94 27.21 -14.33
CA GLY A 184 5.78 28.65 -14.10
C GLY A 184 5.18 29.41 -15.28
N ARG A 185 5.23 28.84 -16.49
CA ARG A 185 4.65 29.40 -17.73
C ARG A 185 3.28 28.83 -18.06
N LEU A 186 2.89 27.72 -17.44
CA LEU A 186 1.60 27.06 -17.68
C LEU A 186 0.53 27.69 -16.80
N SER A 187 -0.65 27.97 -17.36
CA SER A 187 -1.88 28.18 -16.59
C SER A 187 -2.26 26.92 -15.80
N ASP A 188 -3.11 27.06 -14.80
CA ASP A 188 -3.59 25.92 -14.01
C ASP A 188 -4.29 24.87 -14.88
N THR A 189 -5.06 25.32 -15.87
CA THR A 189 -5.71 24.47 -16.87
C THR A 189 -4.69 23.70 -17.72
N GLN A 190 -3.65 24.37 -18.21
CA GLN A 190 -2.61 23.69 -18.99
C GLN A 190 -1.82 22.69 -18.14
N LEU A 191 -1.53 23.04 -16.89
CA LEU A 191 -0.83 22.18 -15.95
C LEU A 191 -1.64 20.91 -15.66
N ILE A 192 -2.92 21.03 -15.31
CA ILE A 192 -3.77 19.87 -15.03
C ILE A 192 -4.02 19.01 -16.28
N LEU A 193 -4.16 19.63 -17.45
CA LEU A 193 -4.29 18.91 -18.73
C LEU A 193 -3.00 18.15 -19.07
N GLY A 194 -1.82 18.72 -18.81
CA GLY A 194 -0.54 18.04 -18.97
C GLY A 194 -0.42 16.81 -18.07
N ILE A 195 -0.86 16.91 -16.81
CA ILE A 195 -0.89 15.77 -15.88
C ILE A 195 -1.89 14.71 -16.34
N ARG A 196 -3.09 15.10 -16.81
CA ARG A 196 -4.06 14.14 -17.36
C ARG A 196 -3.53 13.43 -18.61
N ALA A 197 -2.83 14.14 -19.49
CA ALA A 197 -2.20 13.54 -20.66
C ALA A 197 -1.09 12.54 -20.26
N LEU A 198 -0.31 12.86 -19.22
CA LEU A 198 0.68 11.93 -18.67
C LEU A 198 0.03 10.67 -18.08
N GLN A 199 -1.03 10.83 -17.28
CA GLN A 199 -1.80 9.71 -16.71
C GLN A 199 -2.39 8.83 -17.82
N GLY A 200 -2.99 9.44 -18.86
CA GLY A 200 -3.52 8.72 -20.01
C GLY A 200 -2.44 7.95 -20.79
N TRP A 201 -1.28 8.57 -21.01
CA TRP A 201 -0.13 7.90 -21.63
C TRP A 201 0.36 6.70 -20.81
N ALA A 202 0.47 6.86 -19.48
CA ALA A 202 0.89 5.79 -18.59
C ALA A 202 -0.12 4.65 -18.57
N ASN A 203 -1.42 4.95 -18.47
CA ASN A 203 -2.47 3.94 -18.49
C ASN A 203 -2.47 3.14 -19.80
N ALA A 204 -2.46 3.83 -20.95
CA ALA A 204 -2.42 3.20 -22.27
C ALA A 204 -1.12 2.40 -22.49
N GLY A 205 0.00 2.85 -21.91
CA GLY A 205 1.27 2.13 -21.99
C GLY A 205 1.24 0.82 -21.20
N LEU A 206 0.58 0.79 -20.04
CA LEU A 206 0.40 -0.42 -19.25
C LEU A 206 -0.54 -1.43 -19.93
N GLU A 207 -1.56 -0.93 -20.63
CA GLU A 207 -2.52 -1.78 -21.39
C GLU A 207 -1.90 -2.38 -22.65
N ASN A 208 -1.12 -1.59 -23.40
CA ASN A 208 -0.59 -1.99 -24.69
C ASN A 208 0.82 -2.62 -24.61
N GLY A 209 1.30 -2.98 -23.41
CA GLY A 209 2.61 -3.62 -23.22
C GLY A 209 3.80 -2.72 -23.59
N LYS A 210 3.65 -1.40 -23.51
CA LYS A 210 4.72 -0.44 -23.81
C LYS A 210 5.86 -0.48 -22.79
N PHE A 211 5.53 -0.78 -21.54
CA PHE A 211 6.51 -0.82 -20.46
C PHE A 211 7.13 -2.20 -20.34
N ILE A 212 8.41 -2.20 -19.98
CA ILE A 212 9.18 -3.43 -19.87
C ILE A 212 8.62 -4.27 -18.73
N THR A 213 8.41 -5.55 -19.01
CA THR A 213 8.06 -6.54 -18.00
C THR A 213 9.13 -7.62 -17.95
N ASP A 214 9.41 -8.12 -16.75
CA ASP A 214 10.28 -9.28 -16.57
C ASP A 214 9.68 -10.50 -17.29
N LYS A 215 10.42 -11.08 -18.23
CA LYS A 215 9.93 -12.16 -19.11
C LYS A 215 9.56 -13.44 -18.37
N ILE A 216 10.13 -13.66 -17.19
CA ILE A 216 9.90 -14.88 -16.41
C ILE A 216 8.70 -14.68 -15.50
N THR A 217 8.66 -13.56 -14.79
CA THR A 217 7.72 -13.28 -13.71
C THR A 217 6.49 -12.48 -14.15
N GLY A 218 6.53 -11.80 -15.30
CA GLY A 218 5.45 -10.91 -15.77
C GLY A 218 5.39 -9.58 -15.01
N LYS A 219 6.38 -9.31 -14.16
CA LYS A 219 6.45 -8.14 -13.28
C LYS A 219 6.75 -6.86 -14.08
N LEU A 220 6.09 -5.75 -13.75
CA LEU A 220 6.48 -4.44 -14.26
C LEU A 220 7.90 -4.07 -13.78
N MET A 221 8.72 -3.53 -14.69
CA MET A 221 10.12 -3.16 -14.43
C MET A 221 10.30 -1.66 -14.33
#